data_AF-A0A1Q6U3N9-F1
#
_entry.id   AF-A0A1Q6U3N9-F1
#
_cell.length_a   1.000
_cell.length_b   1.000
_cell.length_c   1.000
_cell.angle_alpha   90.00
_cell.angle_beta   90.00
_cell.angle_gamma   90.00
#
_symmetry.space_group_name_H-M   'P 1'
#
loop_
_entity.id
_entity.type
_entity.pdbx_description
1 polymer ?
#
loop_
_entity_poly.entity_id
_entity_poly.type
_entity_poly.pdbx_seq_one_letter_code
_entity_poly.pdbx_strand_id
1 'polypeptide(L)'
;MGKSSKYPSYSTGTITVNGNTVASTSKKGNTVTSNYNMTDAEKKIYDYAQNSLASSLPYVNVFDENTQKNINSQLNAYTANGQKLLNNIYTPMLKELKTDIASRFGNFDNSVFMDNLNSIESNRAEAMSNLAQDITAKRDELVNNELAQRYTYLNFLQDLQNQTNSNILNYISGSQNNSSSGNSYNANAYAANQSSSSGFGSYANLASGVLSAMGPYGMAASAALQIAKQYV
;
A
#
# COMPACT_ATOMS: atom_id res chain seq x y z
N MET A 1 -55.59 32.04 14.45
CA MET A 1 -55.05 30.66 14.33
C MET A 1 -53.58 30.79 13.94
N GLY A 2 -52.66 30.67 14.90
CA GLY A 2 -51.23 30.79 14.64
C GLY A 2 -50.73 29.57 13.86
N LYS A 3 -50.07 29.81 12.72
CA LYS A 3 -49.38 28.74 11.97
C LYS A 3 -48.23 28.25 12.84
N SER A 4 -48.41 27.14 13.55
CA SER A 4 -47.30 26.43 14.21
C SER A 4 -46.32 26.03 13.11
N SER A 5 -45.19 26.74 13.01
CA SER A 5 -44.14 26.37 12.08
C SER A 5 -43.55 25.05 12.60
N LYS A 6 -43.77 23.97 11.84
CA LYS A 6 -43.18 22.67 12.13
C LYS A 6 -41.65 22.82 12.02
N TYR A 7 -40.92 22.35 13.03
CA TYR A 7 -39.46 22.34 12.98
C TYR A 7 -38.99 21.64 11.70
N PRO A 8 -38.02 22.21 10.96
CA PRO A 8 -37.61 21.65 9.68
C PRO A 8 -37.04 20.24 9.84
N SER A 9 -37.28 19.40 8.83
CA SER A 9 -36.75 18.04 8.78
C SER A 9 -35.22 18.06 8.78
N TYR A 10 -34.62 16.99 9.33
CA TYR A 10 -33.18 16.75 9.21
C TYR A 10 -32.78 16.74 7.72
N SER A 11 -31.73 17.48 7.38
CA SER A 11 -31.17 17.54 6.04
C SER A 11 -30.23 16.37 5.80
N THR A 12 -30.53 15.56 4.78
CA THR A 12 -29.64 14.51 4.31
C THR A 12 -28.45 15.14 3.58
N GLY A 13 -27.27 14.56 3.76
CA GLY A 13 -26.05 15.02 3.09
C GLY A 13 -25.62 13.99 2.07
N THR A 14 -25.32 14.43 0.84
CA THR A 14 -24.86 13.55 -0.23
C THR A 14 -23.58 14.10 -0.82
N ILE A 15 -22.72 13.19 -1.28
CA ILE A 15 -21.58 13.51 -2.15
C ILE A 15 -21.80 12.78 -3.46
N THR A 16 -21.68 13.54 -4.56
CA THR A 16 -21.78 13.00 -5.92
C THR A 16 -20.47 13.20 -6.65
N VAL A 17 -19.97 12.15 -7.30
CA VAL A 17 -18.79 12.19 -8.18
C VAL A 17 -19.23 11.71 -9.54
N ASN A 18 -18.96 12.50 -10.59
CA ASN A 18 -19.39 12.23 -11.97
C ASN A 18 -20.89 11.90 -12.09
N GLY A 19 -21.74 12.60 -11.32
CA GLY A 19 -23.19 12.41 -11.32
C GLY A 19 -23.70 11.23 -10.50
N ASN A 20 -22.82 10.37 -9.96
CA ASN A 20 -23.20 9.23 -9.14
C ASN A 20 -23.08 9.56 -7.65
N THR A 21 -24.06 9.16 -6.84
CA THR A 21 -23.99 9.33 -5.38
C THR A 21 -22.99 8.33 -4.80
N VAL A 22 -21.84 8.82 -4.35
CA VAL A 22 -20.77 7.99 -3.78
C VAL A 22 -20.87 7.86 -2.26
N ALA A 23 -21.44 8.87 -1.59
CA ALA A 23 -21.72 8.80 -0.17
C ALA A 23 -23.00 9.52 0.20
N SER A 24 -23.67 9.03 1.22
CA SER A 24 -24.89 9.64 1.75
C SER A 24 -24.94 9.51 3.27
N THR A 25 -25.46 10.54 3.92
CA THR A 25 -25.79 10.56 5.35
C THR A 25 -27.25 10.95 5.52
N SER A 26 -27.96 10.17 6.33
CA SER A 26 -29.37 10.40 6.65
C SER A 26 -29.64 10.11 8.12
N LYS A 27 -30.77 10.63 8.62
CA LYS A 27 -31.22 10.39 9.99
C LYS A 27 -32.63 9.80 9.98
N LYS A 28 -32.83 8.71 10.72
CA LYS A 28 -34.15 8.14 10.99
C LYS A 28 -34.30 7.95 12.50
N GLY A 29 -35.25 8.66 13.11
CA GLY A 29 -35.35 8.72 14.57
C GLY A 29 -34.08 9.30 15.18
N ASN A 30 -33.44 8.57 16.09
CA ASN A 30 -32.19 8.98 16.74
C ASN A 30 -30.93 8.40 16.07
N THR A 31 -31.08 7.61 15.00
CA THR A 31 -29.96 6.97 14.32
C THR A 31 -29.52 7.79 13.12
N VAL A 32 -28.23 8.14 13.08
CA VAL A 32 -27.57 8.70 11.88
C VAL A 32 -26.89 7.55 11.15
N THR A 33 -27.22 7.38 9.88
CA THR A 33 -26.63 6.35 9.02
C THR A 33 -25.83 7.03 7.92
N SER A 34 -24.56 6.66 7.79
CA SER A 34 -23.70 7.04 6.68
C SER A 34 -23.42 5.81 5.82
N ASN A 35 -23.58 5.94 4.51
CA ASN A 35 -23.33 4.88 3.54
C ASN A 35 -22.30 5.37 2.52
N TYR A 36 -21.37 4.49 2.17
CA TYR A 36 -20.49 4.64 1.01
C TYR A 36 -20.92 3.63 -0.06
N ASN A 37 -21.20 4.13 -1.26
CA ASN A 37 -21.62 3.33 -2.38
C ASN A 37 -20.39 2.97 -3.20
N MET A 38 -19.71 1.87 -2.85
CA MET A 38 -18.64 1.33 -3.68
C MET A 38 -19.18 0.97 -5.07
N THR A 39 -18.44 1.34 -6.11
CA THR A 39 -18.61 0.75 -7.43
C THR A 39 -18.22 -0.74 -7.41
N ASP A 40 -18.69 -1.50 -8.39
CA ASP A 40 -18.34 -2.94 -8.51
C ASP A 40 -16.82 -3.15 -8.60
N ALA A 41 -16.11 -2.23 -9.28
CA ALA A 41 -14.65 -2.27 -9.39
C ALA A 41 -13.97 -2.02 -8.04
N GLU A 42 -14.38 -0.98 -7.30
CA GLU A 42 -13.85 -0.69 -5.96
C GLU A 42 -14.12 -1.84 -5.00
N LYS A 43 -15.35 -2.39 -5.02
CA LYS A 43 -15.73 -3.52 -4.19
C LYS A 43 -14.87 -4.74 -4.49
N LYS A 44 -14.65 -5.06 -5.78
CA LYS A 44 -13.81 -6.19 -6.18
C LYS A 44 -12.36 -6.03 -5.69
N ILE A 45 -11.81 -4.83 -5.79
CA ILE A 45 -10.46 -4.50 -5.32
C ILE A 45 -10.38 -4.63 -3.79
N TYR A 46 -11.35 -4.06 -3.08
CA TYR A 46 -11.43 -4.12 -1.62
C TYR A 46 -11.55 -5.56 -1.11
N ASP A 47 -12.48 -6.33 -1.67
CA ASP A 47 -12.69 -7.73 -1.31
C ASP A 47 -11.46 -8.57 -1.64
N TYR A 48 -10.81 -8.33 -2.78
CA TYR A 48 -9.58 -9.03 -3.16
C TYR A 48 -8.46 -8.76 -2.15
N ALA A 49 -8.21 -7.49 -1.80
CA ALA A 49 -7.19 -7.14 -0.82
C ALA A 49 -7.46 -7.77 0.54
N GLN A 50 -8.69 -7.65 1.03
CA GLN A 50 -9.08 -8.17 2.34
C GLN A 50 -8.98 -9.69 2.40
N ASN A 51 -9.52 -10.40 1.39
CA ASN A 51 -9.49 -11.86 1.36
C ASN A 51 -8.08 -12.39 1.11
N SER A 52 -7.30 -11.74 0.24
CA SER A 52 -5.92 -12.17 -0.05
C SER A 52 -5.03 -11.97 1.17
N LEU A 53 -5.17 -10.85 1.89
CA LEU A 53 -4.43 -10.59 3.12
C LEU A 53 -4.78 -11.64 4.19
N ALA A 54 -6.07 -11.85 4.44
CA ALA A 54 -6.53 -12.83 5.43
C ALA A 54 -6.08 -14.27 5.12
N SER A 55 -6.13 -14.66 3.84
CA SER A 55 -5.73 -16.01 3.41
C SER A 55 -4.20 -16.19 3.37
N SER A 56 -3.43 -15.13 3.15
CA SER A 56 -1.97 -15.22 3.00
C SER A 56 -1.23 -15.13 4.33
N LEU A 57 -1.80 -14.46 5.35
CA LEU A 57 -1.18 -14.28 6.67
C LEU A 57 -0.71 -15.58 7.34
N PRO A 58 -1.49 -16.68 7.38
CA PRO A 58 -1.05 -17.92 8.01
C PRO A 58 0.12 -18.62 7.29
N TYR A 59 0.33 -18.30 6.01
CA TYR A 59 1.28 -19.02 5.15
C TYR A 59 2.48 -18.17 4.72
N VAL A 60 2.67 -16.98 5.30
CA VAL A 60 3.74 -16.07 4.85
C VAL A 60 5.13 -16.72 4.96
N ASN A 61 5.34 -17.51 6.01
CA ASN A 61 6.58 -18.24 6.28
C ASN A 61 6.51 -19.72 5.87
N VAL A 62 5.45 -20.14 5.19
CA VAL A 62 5.26 -21.52 4.72
C VAL A 62 5.32 -21.51 3.20
N PHE A 63 6.39 -22.09 2.66
CA PHE A 63 6.55 -22.20 1.22
C PHE A 63 5.74 -23.36 0.69
N ASP A 64 4.96 -23.11 -0.36
CA ASP A 64 4.25 -24.17 -1.07
C ASP A 64 5.25 -25.02 -1.87
N GLU A 65 4.76 -26.15 -2.40
CA GLU A 65 5.60 -27.09 -3.12
C GLU A 65 6.24 -26.48 -4.38
N ASN A 66 5.57 -25.52 -5.02
CA ASN A 66 6.07 -24.87 -6.23
C ASN A 66 7.21 -23.90 -5.92
N THR A 67 7.07 -23.06 -4.90
CA THR A 67 8.13 -22.19 -4.39
C THR A 67 9.34 -23.03 -3.97
N GLN A 68 9.13 -24.12 -3.24
CA GLN A 68 10.22 -25.02 -2.85
C GLN A 68 10.93 -25.63 -4.08
N LYS A 69 10.17 -26.09 -5.09
CA LYS A 69 10.73 -26.60 -6.35
C LYS A 69 11.54 -25.53 -7.09
N ASN A 70 11.07 -24.29 -7.13
CA ASN A 70 11.79 -23.19 -7.78
C ASN A 70 13.11 -22.87 -7.07
N ILE A 71 13.10 -22.77 -5.73
CA ILE A 71 14.32 -22.55 -4.94
C ILE A 71 15.32 -23.70 -5.19
N ASN A 72 14.86 -24.95 -5.13
CA ASN A 72 15.71 -26.11 -5.36
C ASN A 72 16.26 -26.16 -6.79
N SER A 73 15.47 -25.80 -7.80
CA SER A 73 15.91 -25.74 -9.19
C SER A 73 17.04 -24.73 -9.38
N GLN A 74 16.90 -23.53 -8.81
CA GLN A 74 17.94 -22.50 -8.85
C GLN A 74 19.21 -22.93 -8.11
N LEU A 75 19.06 -23.58 -6.95
CA LEU A 75 20.19 -24.09 -6.18
C LEU A 75 20.94 -25.20 -6.92
N ASN A 76 20.21 -26.10 -7.59
CA ASN A 76 20.79 -27.17 -8.40
C ASN A 76 21.55 -26.61 -9.60
N ALA A 77 21.00 -25.60 -10.28
CA ALA A 77 21.67 -24.93 -11.38
C ALA A 77 22.97 -24.22 -10.91
N TYR A 78 22.93 -23.55 -9.77
CA TYR A 78 24.11 -22.92 -9.17
C TYR A 78 25.18 -23.96 -8.81
N THR A 79 24.78 -25.06 -8.17
CA THR A 79 25.65 -26.17 -7.80
C THR A 79 26.33 -26.79 -9.02
N ALA A 80 25.55 -27.10 -10.06
CA ALA A 80 26.06 -27.71 -11.29
C ALA A 80 27.07 -26.79 -12.01
N ASN A 81 26.80 -25.48 -12.03
CA ASN A 81 27.72 -24.50 -12.59
C ASN A 81 29.03 -24.40 -11.78
N GLY A 82 28.95 -24.39 -10.44
CA GLY A 82 30.13 -24.40 -9.58
C GLY A 82 30.99 -25.64 -9.77
N GLN A 83 30.37 -26.83 -9.80
CA GLN A 83 31.08 -28.08 -10.06
C GLN A 83 31.73 -28.09 -11.45
N LYS A 84 31.04 -27.59 -12.48
CA LYS A 84 31.58 -27.48 -13.83
C LYS A 84 32.80 -26.55 -13.87
N LEU A 85 32.75 -25.42 -13.17
CA LEU A 85 33.88 -24.49 -13.08
C LEU A 85 35.09 -25.15 -12.41
N LEU A 86 34.90 -25.80 -11.26
CA LEU A 86 35.98 -26.53 -10.58
C LEU A 86 36.58 -27.62 -11.46
N ASN A 87 35.74 -28.42 -12.13
CA ASN A 87 36.21 -29.46 -13.03
C ASN A 87 36.99 -28.89 -14.21
N ASN A 88 36.56 -27.76 -14.79
CA ASN A 88 37.25 -27.10 -15.89
C ASN A 88 38.63 -26.55 -15.49
N ILE A 89 38.82 -26.18 -14.22
CA ILE A 89 40.10 -25.68 -13.70
C ILE A 89 41.04 -26.84 -13.35
N TYR A 90 40.58 -27.76 -12.49
CA TYR A 90 41.46 -28.76 -11.88
C TYR A 90 41.70 -30.00 -12.75
N THR A 91 40.73 -30.40 -13.60
CA THR A 91 40.88 -31.59 -14.47
C THR A 91 42.03 -31.45 -15.47
N PRO A 92 42.16 -30.35 -16.25
CA PRO A 92 43.27 -30.21 -17.18
C PRO A 92 44.61 -30.12 -16.45
N MET A 93 44.70 -29.39 -15.33
CA MET A 93 45.92 -29.30 -14.52
C MET A 93 46.40 -30.68 -14.04
N LEU A 94 45.49 -31.50 -13.50
CA LEU A 94 45.81 -32.86 -13.07
C LEU A 94 46.25 -33.75 -14.25
N LYS A 95 45.62 -33.58 -15.42
CA LYS A 95 45.95 -34.36 -16.62
C LYS A 95 47.31 -33.97 -17.19
N GLU A 96 47.57 -32.68 -17.34
CA GLU A 96 48.84 -32.14 -17.84
C GLU A 96 50.00 -32.56 -16.94
N LEU A 97 49.85 -32.42 -15.62
CA LEU A 97 50.87 -32.85 -14.67
C LEU A 97 51.13 -34.35 -14.78
N LYS A 98 50.08 -35.19 -14.83
CA LYS A 98 50.24 -36.64 -15.01
C LYS A 98 50.91 -37.01 -16.32
N THR A 99 50.56 -36.34 -17.43
CA THR A 99 51.15 -36.59 -18.74
C THR A 99 52.62 -36.14 -18.80
N ASP A 100 52.97 -34.98 -18.23
CA ASP A 100 54.36 -34.50 -18.18
C ASP A 100 55.25 -35.46 -17.38
N ILE A 101 54.79 -35.91 -16.19
CA ILE A 101 55.49 -36.90 -15.37
C ILE A 101 55.71 -38.21 -16.15
N ALA A 102 54.65 -38.76 -16.73
CA ALA A 102 54.73 -40.01 -17.48
C ALA A 102 55.66 -39.91 -18.69
N SER A 103 55.66 -38.77 -19.40
CA SER A 103 56.50 -38.56 -20.59
C SER A 103 57.99 -38.39 -20.29
N ARG A 104 58.34 -37.79 -19.13
CA ARG A 104 59.73 -37.46 -18.78
C ARG A 104 60.42 -38.53 -17.93
N PHE A 105 59.66 -39.20 -17.06
CA PHE A 105 60.24 -40.07 -16.04
C PHE A 105 59.80 -41.52 -16.16
N GLY A 106 58.77 -41.83 -16.95
CA GLY A 106 58.29 -43.20 -17.17
C GLY A 106 57.63 -43.86 -15.94
N ASN A 107 57.81 -43.32 -14.74
CA ASN A 107 57.14 -43.71 -13.49
C ASN A 107 56.74 -42.49 -12.65
N PHE A 108 55.88 -42.70 -11.64
CA PHE A 108 55.41 -41.67 -10.71
C PHE A 108 56.21 -41.63 -9.39
N ASP A 109 57.30 -42.40 -9.27
CA ASP A 109 57.99 -42.64 -7.98
C ASP A 109 58.83 -41.47 -7.45
N ASN A 110 58.85 -40.32 -8.15
CA ASN A 110 59.59 -39.14 -7.72
C ASN A 110 58.73 -38.26 -6.79
N SER A 111 59.21 -38.00 -5.57
CA SER A 111 58.43 -37.37 -4.48
C SER A 111 57.85 -36.00 -4.84
N VAL A 112 58.62 -35.15 -5.54
CA VAL A 112 58.20 -33.80 -5.90
C VAL A 112 56.94 -33.78 -6.79
N PHE A 113 56.74 -34.82 -7.61
CA PHE A 113 55.56 -34.93 -8.46
C PHE A 113 54.32 -35.37 -7.70
N MET A 114 54.51 -36.30 -6.75
CA MET A 114 53.44 -36.68 -5.83
C MET A 114 53.05 -35.51 -4.93
N ASP A 115 54.00 -34.70 -4.48
CA ASP A 115 53.73 -33.49 -3.70
C ASP A 115 52.90 -32.48 -4.49
N ASN A 116 53.23 -32.25 -5.77
CA ASN A 116 52.46 -31.36 -6.64
C ASN A 116 51.05 -31.90 -6.94
N LEU A 117 50.91 -33.20 -7.20
CA LEU A 117 49.60 -33.83 -7.40
C LEU A 117 48.74 -33.73 -6.14
N ASN A 118 49.33 -34.01 -4.97
CA ASN A 118 48.67 -33.91 -3.68
C ASN A 118 48.25 -32.47 -3.39
N SER A 119 49.09 -31.48 -3.74
CA SER A 119 48.77 -30.05 -3.59
C SER A 119 47.58 -29.62 -4.47
N ILE A 120 47.58 -30.01 -5.76
CA ILE A 120 46.45 -29.70 -6.67
C ILE A 120 45.16 -30.37 -6.19
N GLU A 121 45.23 -31.63 -5.77
CA GLU A 121 44.08 -32.37 -5.26
C GLU A 121 43.56 -31.77 -3.94
N SER A 122 44.47 -31.35 -3.05
CA SER A 122 44.15 -30.63 -1.81
C SER A 122 43.42 -29.31 -2.11
N ASN A 123 43.95 -28.50 -3.03
CA ASN A 123 43.32 -27.23 -3.44
C ASN A 123 41.94 -27.46 -4.07
N ARG A 124 41.77 -28.53 -4.86
CA ARG A 124 40.47 -28.91 -5.42
C ARG A 124 39.48 -29.29 -4.30
N ALA A 125 39.94 -30.04 -3.30
CA ALA A 125 39.11 -30.42 -2.16
C ALA A 125 38.69 -29.20 -1.32
N GLU A 126 39.60 -28.26 -1.08
CA GLU A 126 39.30 -26.98 -0.43
C GLU A 126 38.30 -26.16 -1.23
N ALA A 127 38.50 -26.02 -2.55
CA ALA A 127 37.59 -25.30 -3.41
C ALA A 127 36.18 -25.94 -3.47
N MET A 128 36.09 -27.26 -3.38
CA MET A 128 34.81 -27.98 -3.25
C MET A 128 34.15 -27.72 -1.88
N SER A 129 34.93 -27.65 -0.80
CA SER A 129 34.44 -27.29 0.52
C SER A 129 33.88 -25.85 0.53
N ASN A 130 34.60 -24.91 -0.09
CA ASN A 130 34.15 -23.52 -0.23
C ASN A 130 32.87 -23.44 -1.06
N LEU A 131 32.77 -24.19 -2.17
CA LEU A 131 31.55 -24.27 -2.96
C LEU A 131 30.35 -24.79 -2.13
N ALA A 132 30.55 -25.76 -1.24
CA ALA A 132 29.48 -26.26 -0.37
C ALA A 132 28.97 -25.18 0.62
N GLN A 133 29.89 -24.36 1.15
CA GLN A 133 29.54 -23.21 1.98
C GLN A 133 28.78 -22.15 1.17
N ASP A 134 29.26 -21.84 -0.04
CA ASP A 134 28.60 -20.89 -0.95
C ASP A 134 27.21 -21.35 -1.37
N ILE A 135 27.00 -22.65 -1.61
CA ILE A 135 25.68 -23.22 -1.89
C ILE A 135 24.74 -23.02 -0.70
N THR A 136 25.23 -23.17 0.53
CA THR A 136 24.42 -22.94 1.73
C THR A 136 24.02 -21.47 1.84
N ALA A 137 24.98 -20.55 1.68
CA ALA A 137 24.72 -19.12 1.64
C ALA A 137 23.73 -18.74 0.52
N LYS A 138 23.86 -19.38 -0.66
CA LYS A 138 22.96 -19.14 -1.79
C LYS A 138 21.54 -19.62 -1.50
N ARG A 139 21.37 -20.75 -0.80
CA ARG A 139 20.07 -21.22 -0.36
C ARG A 139 19.41 -20.19 0.56
N ASP A 140 20.14 -19.69 1.55
CA ASP A 140 19.62 -18.69 2.50
C ASP A 140 19.24 -17.39 1.77
N GLU A 141 20.05 -16.95 0.81
CA GLU A 141 19.73 -15.81 -0.05
C GLU A 141 18.41 -16.01 -0.80
N LEU A 142 18.22 -17.17 -1.44
CA LEU A 142 16.99 -17.48 -2.20
C LEU A 142 15.75 -17.51 -1.31
N VAL A 143 15.86 -18.12 -0.12
CA VAL A 143 14.79 -18.18 0.88
C VAL A 143 14.42 -16.77 1.38
N ASN A 144 15.43 -15.96 1.71
CA ASN A 144 15.21 -14.59 2.18
C ASN A 144 14.60 -13.70 1.10
N ASN A 145 15.03 -13.86 -0.17
CA ASN A 145 14.46 -13.13 -1.29
C ASN A 145 12.97 -13.47 -1.50
N GLU A 146 12.60 -14.74 -1.41
CA GLU A 146 11.20 -15.18 -1.48
C GLU A 146 10.37 -14.59 -0.33
N LEU A 147 10.87 -14.62 0.91
CA LEU A 147 10.20 -13.99 2.06
C LEU A 147 10.02 -12.49 1.85
N ALA A 148 11.05 -11.79 1.41
CA ALA A 148 10.99 -10.35 1.14
C ALA A 148 9.91 -10.02 0.09
N GLN A 149 9.80 -10.83 -0.97
CA GLN A 149 8.75 -10.66 -1.98
C GLN A 149 7.34 -10.88 -1.38
N ARG A 150 7.16 -11.91 -0.55
CA ARG A 150 5.89 -12.17 0.14
C ARG A 150 5.50 -11.03 1.08
N TYR A 151 6.42 -10.52 1.88
CA TYR A 151 6.15 -9.36 2.75
C TYR A 151 5.84 -8.11 1.95
N THR A 152 6.55 -7.87 0.85
CA THR A 152 6.25 -6.75 -0.07
C THR A 152 4.83 -6.85 -0.62
N TYR A 153 4.40 -8.04 -1.02
CA TYR A 153 3.04 -8.28 -1.50
C TYR A 153 1.99 -8.06 -0.39
N LEU A 154 2.24 -8.54 0.84
CA LEU A 154 1.33 -8.29 1.96
C LEU A 154 1.20 -6.79 2.28
N ASN A 155 2.31 -6.05 2.26
CA ASN A 155 2.30 -4.61 2.46
C ASN A 155 1.48 -3.91 1.37
N PHE A 156 1.65 -4.30 0.12
CA PHE A 156 0.83 -3.79 -0.98
C PHE A 156 -0.67 -4.02 -0.75
N LEU A 157 -1.08 -5.22 -0.32
CA LEU A 157 -2.49 -5.51 -0.01
C LEU A 157 -3.01 -4.66 1.17
N GLN A 158 -2.18 -4.47 2.20
CA GLN A 158 -2.52 -3.65 3.35
C GLN A 158 -2.66 -2.16 2.97
N ASP A 159 -1.75 -1.64 2.15
CA ASP A 159 -1.79 -0.25 1.67
C ASP A 159 -3.04 0.00 0.83
N LEU A 160 -3.39 -0.94 -0.06
CA LEU A 160 -4.62 -0.88 -0.84
C LEU A 160 -5.86 -0.80 0.07
N GLN A 161 -5.92 -1.65 1.10
CA GLN A 161 -7.02 -1.65 2.06
C GLN A 161 -7.10 -0.34 2.85
N ASN A 162 -5.95 0.16 3.33
CA ASN A 162 -5.87 1.42 4.07
C ASN A 162 -6.27 2.63 3.22
N GLN A 163 -5.86 2.65 1.95
CA GLN A 163 -6.24 3.70 1.01
C GLN A 163 -7.75 3.68 0.74
N THR A 164 -8.33 2.51 0.48
CA THR A 164 -9.77 2.38 0.28
C THR A 164 -10.55 2.78 1.53
N ASN A 165 -10.13 2.35 2.73
CA ASN A 165 -10.74 2.76 3.99
C ASN A 165 -10.66 4.27 4.22
N SER A 166 -9.52 4.88 3.91
CA SER A 166 -9.33 6.33 4.01
C SER A 166 -10.28 7.07 3.07
N ASN A 167 -10.43 6.61 1.84
CA ASN A 167 -11.36 7.19 0.87
C ASN A 167 -12.82 7.08 1.35
N ILE A 168 -13.23 5.90 1.83
CA ILE A 168 -14.57 5.68 2.42
C ILE A 168 -14.83 6.68 3.54
N LEU A 169 -13.91 6.80 4.51
CA LEU A 169 -14.04 7.69 5.65
C LEU A 169 -14.09 9.17 5.23
N ASN A 170 -13.29 9.57 4.24
CA ASN A 170 -13.28 10.93 3.70
C ASN A 170 -14.64 11.29 3.06
N TYR A 171 -15.20 10.40 2.22
CA TYR A 171 -16.50 10.65 1.60
C TYR A 171 -17.65 10.60 2.59
N ILE A 172 -17.61 9.68 3.57
CA ILE A 172 -18.58 9.65 4.66
C ILE A 172 -18.53 10.96 5.45
N SER A 173 -17.34 11.41 5.86
CA SER A 173 -17.16 12.66 6.60
C SER A 173 -17.65 13.86 5.80
N GLY A 174 -17.36 13.91 4.49
CA GLY A 174 -17.90 14.93 3.59
C GLY A 174 -19.43 14.93 3.54
N SER A 175 -20.05 13.76 3.45
CA SER A 175 -21.52 13.64 3.46
C SER A 175 -22.13 14.09 4.79
N GLN A 176 -21.47 13.80 5.93
CA GLN A 176 -21.90 14.26 7.25
C GLN A 176 -21.78 15.79 7.38
N ASN A 177 -20.71 16.38 6.84
CA ASN A 177 -20.55 17.83 6.79
C ASN A 177 -21.65 18.51 5.97
N ASN A 178 -22.04 17.92 4.84
CA ASN A 178 -23.17 18.40 4.04
C ASN A 178 -24.49 18.32 4.82
N SER A 179 -24.76 17.21 5.53
CA SER A 179 -25.92 17.10 6.42
C SER A 179 -25.90 18.20 7.49
N SER A 180 -24.76 18.39 8.16
CA SER A 180 -24.60 19.38 9.22
C SER A 180 -24.81 20.81 8.73
N SER A 181 -24.31 21.15 7.53
CA SER A 181 -24.53 22.44 6.88
C SER A 181 -26.02 22.68 6.59
N GLY A 182 -26.70 21.69 5.98
CA GLY A 182 -28.13 21.77 5.71
C GLY A 182 -28.99 21.86 6.98
N ASN A 183 -28.62 21.14 8.04
CA ASN A 183 -29.28 21.23 9.34
C ASN A 183 -29.10 22.60 10.00
N SER A 184 -27.90 23.17 9.89
CA SER A 184 -27.60 24.51 10.42
C SER A 184 -28.40 25.58 9.67
N TYR A 185 -28.47 25.49 8.34
CA TYR A 185 -29.32 26.34 7.52
C TYR A 185 -30.79 26.24 7.93
N ASN A 186 -31.31 25.02 8.07
CA ASN A 186 -32.69 24.76 8.49
C ASN A 186 -32.99 25.36 9.88
N ALA A 187 -32.09 25.17 10.85
CA ALA A 187 -32.25 25.73 12.20
C ALA A 187 -32.28 27.27 12.18
N ASN A 188 -31.37 27.90 11.42
CA ASN A 188 -31.31 29.36 11.28
C ASN A 188 -32.55 29.92 10.56
N ALA A 189 -33.00 29.28 9.49
CA ALA A 189 -34.20 29.68 8.75
C ALA A 189 -35.47 29.55 9.61
N TYR A 190 -35.55 28.51 10.45
CA TYR A 190 -36.64 28.34 11.40
C TYR A 190 -36.65 29.43 12.48
N ALA A 191 -35.49 29.71 13.09
CA ALA A 191 -35.33 30.76 14.10
C ALA A 191 -35.69 32.14 13.54
N ALA A 192 -35.26 32.46 12.31
CA ALA A 192 -35.60 33.70 11.61
C ALA A 192 -37.11 33.82 11.33
N ASN A 193 -37.77 32.73 10.92
CA ASN A 193 -39.23 32.73 10.71
C ASN A 193 -40.00 32.92 12.02
N GLN A 194 -39.52 32.38 13.15
CA GLN A 194 -40.14 32.64 14.45
C GLN A 194 -39.92 34.07 14.95
N SER A 195 -38.76 34.68 14.66
CA SER A 195 -38.43 36.05 15.08
C SER A 195 -38.92 37.14 14.12
N SER A 196 -39.53 36.78 12.98
CA SER A 196 -40.14 37.71 12.02
C SER A 196 -41.46 38.36 12.50
N SER A 197 -41.75 38.30 13.81
CA SER A 197 -42.83 39.07 14.43
C SER A 197 -42.47 40.54 14.73
N SER A 198 -41.28 41.00 14.36
CA SER A 198 -40.91 42.43 14.42
C SER A 198 -40.04 42.82 13.23
N GLY A 199 -40.52 43.79 12.45
CA GLY A 199 -40.05 44.12 11.10
C GLY A 199 -38.61 44.64 10.97
N PHE A 200 -38.11 44.56 9.73
CA PHE A 200 -36.98 45.31 9.16
C PHE A 200 -35.54 45.04 9.63
N GLY A 201 -35.26 44.06 10.49
CA GLY A 201 -33.88 43.73 10.93
C GLY A 201 -33.16 42.59 10.16
N SER A 202 -33.86 41.77 9.39
CA SER A 202 -33.38 40.41 9.04
C SER A 202 -32.41 40.29 7.86
N TYR A 203 -32.30 41.31 6.99
CA TYR A 203 -31.39 41.22 5.83
C TYR A 203 -29.90 41.47 6.18
N ALA A 204 -29.61 42.11 7.32
CA ALA A 204 -28.24 42.42 7.73
C ALA A 204 -27.45 41.19 8.23
N ASN A 205 -28.14 40.21 8.84
CA ASN A 205 -27.48 39.04 9.43
C ASN A 205 -27.18 37.92 8.42
N LEU A 206 -27.88 37.90 7.27
CA LEU A 206 -27.64 36.92 6.21
C LEU A 206 -26.28 37.16 5.52
N ALA A 207 -25.90 38.43 5.30
CA ALA A 207 -24.64 38.81 4.70
C ALA A 207 -23.44 38.60 5.66
N SER A 208 -23.63 38.84 6.97
CA SER A 208 -22.58 38.67 7.97
C SER A 208 -22.17 37.20 8.17
N GLY A 209 -23.13 36.27 8.15
CA GLY A 209 -22.86 34.84 8.37
C GLY A 209 -22.16 34.16 7.19
N VAL A 210 -22.43 34.62 5.96
CA VAL A 210 -21.73 34.14 4.76
C VAL A 210 -20.32 34.73 4.66
N LEU A 211 -20.12 36.01 5.02
CA LEU A 211 -18.80 36.65 4.98
C LEU A 211 -17.82 36.07 6.01
N SER A 212 -18.28 35.72 7.22
CA SER A 212 -17.41 35.12 8.25
C SER A 212 -16.94 33.70 7.91
N ALA A 213 -17.63 33.03 6.98
CA ALA A 213 -17.25 31.69 6.50
C ALA A 213 -16.23 31.73 5.34
N MET A 214 -15.93 32.91 4.78
CA MET A 214 -15.08 33.08 3.59
C MET A 214 -13.65 33.58 3.88
N GLY A 215 -13.09 33.30 5.06
CA GLY A 215 -11.65 33.50 5.32
C GLY A 215 -11.08 34.89 4.96
N PRO A 216 -9.76 35.03 4.76
CA PRO A 216 -9.07 36.33 4.71
C PRO A 216 -9.43 37.23 3.49
N TYR A 217 -10.21 36.73 2.53
CA TYR A 217 -10.66 37.50 1.37
C TYR A 217 -11.91 38.35 1.65
N GLY A 218 -12.58 38.19 2.79
CA GLY A 218 -13.75 38.99 3.17
C GLY A 218 -13.47 40.45 3.51
N MET A 219 -12.22 40.80 3.90
CA MET A 219 -11.89 42.16 4.35
C MET A 219 -11.84 43.21 3.24
N ALA A 220 -11.61 42.82 1.99
CA ALA A 220 -11.64 43.75 0.86
C ALA A 220 -13.07 44.16 0.48
N ALA A 221 -14.04 43.25 0.66
CA ALA A 221 -15.46 43.52 0.37
C ALA A 221 -16.11 44.43 1.43
N SER A 222 -15.66 44.37 2.69
CA SER A 222 -16.17 45.27 3.75
C SER A 222 -15.81 46.75 3.53
N ALA A 223 -14.66 47.03 2.92
CA ALA A 223 -14.25 48.40 2.61
C ALA A 223 -15.11 49.01 1.47
N ALA A 224 -15.41 48.23 0.43
CA ALA A 224 -16.25 48.69 -0.67
C ALA A 224 -17.71 48.98 -0.24
N LEU A 225 -18.25 48.22 0.72
CA LEU A 225 -19.61 48.45 1.24
C LEU A 225 -19.71 49.63 2.22
N GLN A 226 -18.64 49.95 2.95
CA GLN A 226 -18.61 51.14 3.81
C GLN A 226 -18.56 52.43 2.99
N ILE A 227 -17.85 52.44 1.86
CA ILE A 227 -17.80 53.59 0.95
C ILE A 227 -19.18 53.83 0.29
N ALA A 228 -19.88 52.76 -0.11
CA ALA A 228 -21.23 52.90 -0.69
C ALA A 228 -22.27 53.47 0.28
N LYS A 229 -22.11 53.28 1.61
CA LYS A 229 -22.99 53.86 2.63
C LYS A 229 -22.79 55.36 2.89
N GLN A 230 -21.68 55.95 2.42
CA GLN A 230 -21.45 57.39 2.53
C GLN A 230 -22.05 58.19 1.35
N TYR A 231 -22.55 57.52 0.31
CA TYR A 231 -23.10 58.15 -0.90
C TYR A 231 -24.60 57.86 -1.14
N VAL A 232 -25.32 57.35 -0.13
CA VAL A 232 -26.79 57.27 -0.07
C VAL A 232 -27.25 57.93 1.22
#